data_AF-A0AAE2D1R4-F1
#
_entry.id   AF-A0AAE2D1R4-F1
#
_cell.length_a   1.000
_cell.length_b   1.000
_cell.length_c   1.000
_cell.angle_alpha   90.00
_cell.angle_beta   90.00
_cell.angle_gamma   90.00
#
_symmetry.space_group_name_H-M   'P 1'
#
loop_
_entity.id
_entity.type
_entity.pdbx_description
1 polymer ?
#
loop_
_entity_poly.entity_id
_entity_poly.type
_entity_poly.pdbx_seq_one_letter_code
_entity_poly.pdbx_strand_id
1 'polypeptide(L)'
;MDYDELTIEEKERLQFIRQQKTQVMKNIESLKLELSDITNQIENLGFSVDGEDSSVRRLALGCKKFNNNPKQGLEYLFDQNIIGRSPDEVAKFFIDHNDNLSKHAIGTYIGEVRKEFNMQVLDAFAKLHNFKDEEFLPALRQFLFSFQLPGESQKIDRILTSFSERYVEQNPTVFNSPHEAYVLSYAVILLNTTLHNTNAKSHSLGLAEEKTFVRTMVEFDEETNLSEDLVRKIYHAIKTEPLRAVSDDLSVCGSNQNNAIHKGWLWKLGGRVKSWKRRWFILTEDSLLYYLTPERSRQTKGTIHLEGITIRLIHDKTKEYCFELYCPRNQLVKSYKIERDLSAGHHTVYRMAAPTLVERDEWIRMLERVTHRLAERRGTRSISVDCTGSSSSTSMTIGSGSHHHHLPPPVSSLSLRRNGAGSQPDLPSQQSVLN
;
A
#
# COMPACT_ATOMS: atom_id res chain seq x y z
N MET A 1 -7.88 26.39 57.44
CA MET A 1 -9.07 26.59 58.28
C MET A 1 -9.81 25.28 58.25
N ASP A 2 -9.77 24.55 59.34
CA ASP A 2 -10.41 23.25 59.42
C ASP A 2 -11.94 23.44 59.40
N TYR A 3 -12.71 22.54 58.79
CA TYR A 3 -14.17 22.73 58.65
C TYR A 3 -14.85 22.87 60.02
N ASP A 4 -14.24 22.31 61.06
CA ASP A 4 -14.71 22.33 62.44
C ASP A 4 -14.47 23.66 63.16
N GLU A 5 -13.60 24.55 62.64
CA GLU A 5 -13.31 25.87 63.21
C GLU A 5 -14.26 26.98 62.71
N LEU A 6 -15.13 26.68 61.74
CA LEU A 6 -16.06 27.65 61.16
C LEU A 6 -17.28 27.87 62.06
N THR A 7 -17.70 29.13 62.18
CA THR A 7 -18.97 29.48 62.83
C THR A 7 -20.17 28.91 62.07
N ILE A 8 -21.32 28.77 62.73
CA ILE A 8 -22.55 28.24 62.11
C ILE A 8 -22.93 29.07 60.86
N GLU A 9 -22.84 30.40 60.96
CA GLU A 9 -23.14 31.32 59.86
C GLU A 9 -22.16 31.17 58.68
N GLU A 10 -20.86 30.94 58.95
CA GLU A 10 -19.87 30.65 57.90
C GLU A 10 -20.09 29.29 57.25
N LYS A 11 -20.53 28.27 58.00
CA LYS A 11 -20.89 26.95 57.46
C LYS A 11 -22.09 27.06 56.54
N GLU A 12 -23.13 27.80 56.93
CA GLU A 12 -24.31 28.07 56.10
C GLU A 12 -23.94 28.85 54.82
N ARG A 13 -23.11 29.89 54.94
CA ARG A 13 -22.62 30.67 53.79
C ARG A 13 -21.78 29.82 52.84
N LEU A 14 -20.92 28.95 53.37
CA LEU A 14 -20.12 28.02 52.57
C LEU A 14 -21.00 26.99 51.85
N GLN A 15 -22.05 26.49 52.51
CA GLN A 15 -23.03 25.59 51.90
C GLN A 15 -23.80 26.28 50.76
N PHE A 16 -24.21 27.54 50.96
CA PHE A 16 -24.84 28.36 49.92
C PHE A 16 -23.91 28.57 48.71
N ILE A 17 -22.64 28.93 48.95
CA ILE A 17 -21.64 29.09 47.86
C ILE A 17 -21.42 27.77 47.11
N ARG A 18 -21.37 26.62 47.81
CA ARG A 18 -21.25 25.30 47.18
C ARG A 18 -22.46 24.95 46.31
N GLN A 19 -23.68 25.28 46.76
CA GLN A 19 -24.90 25.11 45.96
C GLN A 19 -24.88 26.00 44.72
N GLN A 20 -24.53 27.28 44.85
CA GLN A 20 -24.41 28.21 43.73
C GLN A 20 -23.35 27.73 42.71
N LYS A 21 -22.18 27.30 43.18
CA LYS A 21 -21.14 26.72 42.33
C LYS A 21 -21.65 25.50 41.56
N THR A 22 -22.40 24.63 42.22
CA THR A 22 -22.99 23.44 41.58
C THR A 22 -23.98 23.84 40.50
N GLN A 23 -24.80 24.86 40.74
CA GLN A 23 -25.76 25.37 39.75
C GLN A 23 -25.06 26.00 38.54
N VAL A 24 -24.04 26.83 38.75
CA VAL A 24 -23.25 27.41 37.67
C VAL A 24 -22.57 26.33 36.82
N MET A 25 -22.03 25.28 37.45
CA MET A 25 -21.45 24.15 36.72
C MET A 25 -22.46 23.42 35.84
N LYS A 26 -23.69 23.20 36.33
CA LYS A 26 -24.79 22.62 35.53
C LYS A 26 -25.15 23.52 34.34
N ASN A 27 -25.22 24.84 34.55
CA ASN A 27 -25.50 25.79 33.47
C ASN A 27 -24.39 25.77 32.40
N ILE A 28 -23.12 25.69 32.81
CA ILE A 28 -21.99 25.54 31.88
C ILE A 28 -22.09 24.24 31.07
N GLU A 29 -22.47 23.13 31.71
CA GLU A 29 -22.68 21.85 31.00
C GLU A 29 -23.82 21.93 29.99
N SER A 30 -24.93 22.58 30.34
CA SER A 30 -26.05 22.82 29.42
C SER A 30 -25.62 23.66 28.21
N LEU A 31 -24.94 24.78 28.45
CA LEU A 31 -24.46 25.65 27.37
C LEU A 31 -23.46 24.94 26.45
N LYS A 32 -22.63 24.03 26.97
CA LYS A 32 -21.74 23.20 26.15
C LYS A 32 -22.51 22.22 25.25
N LEU A 33 -23.60 21.65 25.75
CA LEU A 33 -24.46 20.76 24.95
C LEU A 33 -25.16 21.55 23.85
N GLU A 34 -25.69 22.73 24.15
CA GLU A 34 -26.34 23.62 23.17
C GLU A 34 -25.36 24.09 22.08
N LEU A 35 -24.15 24.54 22.46
CA LEU A 35 -23.12 24.92 21.50
C LEU A 35 -22.71 23.73 20.60
N SER A 36 -22.62 22.53 21.18
CA SER A 36 -22.34 21.32 20.41
C SER A 36 -23.44 21.01 19.40
N ASP A 37 -24.71 21.22 19.76
CA ASP A 37 -25.83 20.95 18.86
C ASP A 37 -25.90 21.98 17.72
N ILE A 38 -25.71 23.26 18.02
CA ILE A 38 -25.62 24.34 17.02
C ILE A 38 -24.46 24.08 16.05
N THR A 39 -23.29 23.65 16.56
CA THR A 39 -22.13 23.30 15.73
C THR A 39 -22.46 22.15 14.79
N ASN A 40 -23.11 21.09 15.28
CA ASN A 40 -23.55 19.96 14.45
C ASN A 40 -24.56 20.41 13.37
N GLN A 41 -25.46 21.35 13.69
CA GLN A 41 -26.44 21.88 12.73
C GLN A 41 -25.76 22.67 11.61
N ILE A 42 -24.76 23.51 11.95
CA ILE A 42 -23.98 24.30 10.97
C ILE A 42 -23.17 23.37 10.06
N GLU A 43 -22.54 22.33 10.62
CA GLU A 43 -21.80 21.31 9.85
C GLU A 43 -22.72 20.52 8.90
N ASN A 44 -23.94 20.18 9.34
CA ASN A 44 -24.93 19.48 8.50
C ASN A 44 -25.41 20.34 7.32
N LEU A 45 -25.32 21.67 7.42
CA LEU A 45 -25.63 22.61 6.35
C LEU A 45 -24.42 22.88 5.43
N GLY A 46 -23.27 22.23 5.69
CA GLY A 46 -22.08 22.32 4.84
C GLY A 46 -21.15 23.50 5.15
N PHE A 47 -21.38 24.22 6.24
CA PHE A 47 -20.52 25.31 6.71
C PHE A 47 -19.53 24.78 7.76
N SER A 48 -18.24 25.09 7.61
CA SER A 48 -17.21 24.76 8.62
C SER A 48 -17.04 25.94 9.58
N VAL A 49 -17.03 25.66 10.88
CA VAL A 49 -16.79 26.66 11.95
C VAL A 49 -15.29 26.91 12.16
N ASP A 50 -14.45 25.95 11.75
CA ASP A 50 -12.99 26.06 11.84
C ASP A 50 -12.39 26.39 10.47
N GLY A 51 -11.48 27.38 10.45
CA GLY A 51 -10.89 28.01 9.26
C GLY A 51 -9.91 27.16 8.43
N GLU A 52 -10.05 25.82 8.42
CA GLU A 52 -9.44 25.01 7.37
C GLU A 52 -10.24 25.17 6.07
N ASP A 53 -9.54 25.46 4.97
CA ASP A 53 -10.16 25.75 3.68
C ASP A 53 -11.09 24.59 3.27
N SER A 54 -12.39 24.90 3.25
CA SER A 54 -13.47 23.95 2.97
C SER A 54 -13.22 23.16 1.67
N SER A 55 -12.48 23.74 0.72
CA SER A 55 -12.08 23.10 -0.53
C SER A 55 -11.12 21.91 -0.34
N VAL A 56 -10.11 22.03 0.52
CA VAL A 56 -9.09 21.00 0.77
C VAL A 56 -9.71 19.76 1.42
N ARG A 57 -10.64 19.96 2.36
CA ARG A 57 -11.37 18.86 3.01
C ARG A 57 -12.27 18.11 2.03
N ARG A 58 -12.98 18.85 1.16
CA ARG A 58 -13.80 18.22 0.11
C ARG A 58 -12.93 17.47 -0.89
N LEU A 59 -11.78 18.01 -1.31
CA LEU A 59 -10.82 17.34 -2.19
C LEU A 59 -10.33 16.01 -1.57
N ALA A 60 -9.87 16.04 -0.33
CA ALA A 60 -9.41 14.83 0.37
C ALA A 60 -10.52 13.77 0.49
N LEU A 61 -11.76 14.19 0.76
CA LEU A 61 -12.92 13.29 0.79
C LEU A 61 -13.25 12.72 -0.60
N GLY A 62 -13.11 13.52 -1.66
CA GLY A 62 -13.30 13.10 -3.04
C GLY A 62 -12.27 12.06 -3.49
N CYS A 63 -10.97 12.30 -3.26
CA CYS A 63 -9.90 11.32 -3.50
C CYS A 63 -10.17 10.00 -2.76
N LYS A 64 -10.59 10.11 -1.49
CA LYS A 64 -10.95 8.94 -0.69
C LYS A 64 -12.14 8.18 -1.25
N LYS A 65 -13.18 8.87 -1.72
CA LYS A 65 -14.34 8.24 -2.38
C LYS A 65 -13.91 7.57 -3.69
N PHE A 66 -13.07 8.23 -4.49
CA PHE A 66 -12.53 7.69 -5.73
C PHE A 66 -11.77 6.38 -5.51
N ASN A 67 -10.89 6.34 -4.51
CA ASN A 67 -10.09 5.16 -4.19
C ASN A 67 -10.95 3.94 -3.79
N ASN A 68 -12.17 4.17 -3.28
CA ASN A 68 -13.13 3.12 -2.96
C ASN A 68 -14.03 2.76 -4.16
N ASN A 69 -14.50 3.78 -4.88
CA ASN A 69 -15.34 3.64 -6.06
C ASN A 69 -15.06 4.83 -7.00
N PRO A 70 -14.33 4.62 -8.11
CA PRO A 70 -13.92 5.70 -9.00
C PRO A 70 -15.09 6.55 -9.51
N LYS A 71 -16.18 5.89 -9.91
CA LYS A 71 -17.38 6.57 -10.42
C LYS A 71 -18.00 7.48 -9.36
N GLN A 72 -18.26 6.96 -8.16
CA GLN A 72 -18.85 7.76 -7.08
C GLN A 72 -17.92 8.87 -6.57
N GLY A 73 -16.60 8.63 -6.60
CA GLY A 73 -15.61 9.64 -6.25
C GLY A 73 -15.61 10.82 -7.19
N LEU A 74 -15.60 10.54 -8.50
CA LEU A 74 -15.67 11.60 -9.52
C LEU A 74 -16.99 12.36 -9.47
N GLU A 75 -18.14 11.67 -9.35
CA GLU A 75 -19.44 12.37 -9.19
C GLU A 75 -19.42 13.32 -8.00
N TYR A 76 -18.89 12.89 -6.86
CA TYR A 76 -18.74 13.79 -5.71
C TYR A 76 -17.82 14.98 -6.00
N LEU A 77 -16.67 14.76 -6.65
CA LEU A 77 -15.74 15.83 -7.00
C LEU A 77 -16.37 16.84 -7.97
N PHE A 78 -17.20 16.36 -8.90
CA PHE A 78 -17.99 17.20 -9.81
C PHE A 78 -19.04 18.02 -9.06
N ASP A 79 -19.83 17.36 -8.20
CA ASP A 79 -20.92 18.01 -7.45
C ASP A 79 -20.41 19.05 -6.45
N GLN A 80 -19.18 18.89 -5.98
CA GLN A 80 -18.50 19.86 -5.12
C GLN A 80 -17.75 20.95 -5.90
N ASN A 81 -17.84 20.96 -7.24
CA ASN A 81 -17.13 21.88 -8.14
C ASN A 81 -15.62 21.92 -7.92
N ILE A 82 -15.01 20.76 -7.61
CA ILE A 82 -13.56 20.63 -7.41
C ILE A 82 -12.86 20.38 -8.73
N ILE A 83 -13.45 19.55 -9.57
CA ILE A 83 -13.03 19.30 -10.95
C ILE A 83 -14.27 19.43 -11.85
N GLY A 84 -14.10 19.87 -13.09
CA GLY A 84 -15.20 19.85 -14.05
C GLY A 84 -15.41 18.46 -14.68
N ARG A 85 -16.54 18.29 -15.37
CA ARG A 85 -17.02 17.02 -15.95
C ARG A 85 -16.40 16.72 -17.33
N SER A 86 -15.23 17.28 -17.65
CA SER A 86 -14.55 17.05 -18.93
C SER A 86 -13.50 15.93 -18.84
N PRO A 87 -13.23 15.19 -19.93
CA PRO A 87 -12.20 14.15 -19.93
C PRO A 87 -10.81 14.69 -19.57
N ASP A 88 -10.45 15.87 -20.08
CA ASP A 88 -9.17 16.54 -19.84
C ASP A 88 -8.97 16.90 -18.36
N GLU A 89 -9.99 17.43 -17.69
CA GLU A 89 -9.90 17.75 -16.26
C GLU A 89 -9.79 16.51 -15.39
N VAL A 90 -10.51 15.43 -15.73
CA VAL A 90 -10.40 14.16 -15.00
C VAL A 90 -9.00 13.54 -15.19
N ALA A 91 -8.48 13.55 -16.42
CA ALA A 91 -7.14 13.07 -16.72
C ALA A 91 -6.08 13.88 -15.97
N LYS A 92 -6.19 15.21 -15.97
CA LYS A 92 -5.30 16.11 -15.23
C LYS A 92 -5.37 15.86 -13.73
N PHE A 93 -6.57 15.64 -13.19
CA PHE A 93 -6.76 15.29 -11.79
C PHE A 93 -6.01 14.01 -11.40
N PHE A 94 -6.00 12.98 -12.26
CA PHE A 94 -5.27 11.73 -12.01
C PHE A 94 -3.74 11.89 -11.98
N ILE A 95 -3.21 12.84 -12.74
CA ILE A 95 -1.78 13.19 -12.74
C ILE A 95 -1.46 14.05 -11.51
N ASP A 96 -2.15 15.17 -11.34
CA ASP A 96 -1.86 16.17 -10.30
C ASP A 96 -2.04 15.61 -8.87
N HIS A 97 -2.94 14.64 -8.68
CA HIS A 97 -3.25 14.06 -7.38
C HIS A 97 -2.86 12.59 -7.26
N ASN A 98 -1.92 12.10 -8.10
CA ASN A 98 -1.55 10.68 -8.16
C ASN A 98 -1.21 10.08 -6.78
N ASP A 99 -0.47 10.82 -5.94
CA ASP A 99 -0.07 10.39 -4.59
C ASP A 99 -1.25 10.16 -3.62
N ASN A 100 -2.38 10.82 -3.87
CA ASN A 100 -3.59 10.70 -3.06
C ASN A 100 -4.59 9.70 -3.66
N LEU A 101 -4.34 9.21 -4.86
CA LEU A 101 -5.22 8.33 -5.61
C LEU A 101 -4.63 6.91 -5.69
N SER A 102 -5.52 5.93 -5.67
CA SER A 102 -5.13 4.54 -5.83
C SER A 102 -4.77 4.29 -7.29
N LYS A 103 -3.50 3.92 -7.55
CA LYS A 103 -3.03 3.53 -8.90
C LYS A 103 -3.87 2.40 -9.50
N HIS A 104 -4.38 1.49 -8.66
CA HIS A 104 -5.34 0.45 -9.07
C HIS A 104 -6.68 1.04 -9.53
N ALA A 105 -7.21 2.00 -8.78
CA ALA A 105 -8.47 2.67 -9.10
C ALA A 105 -8.35 3.47 -10.41
N ILE A 106 -7.23 4.18 -10.60
CA ILE A 106 -6.91 4.90 -11.85
C ILE A 106 -6.88 3.91 -13.02
N GLY A 107 -6.05 2.87 -12.93
CA GLY A 107 -5.89 1.88 -14.00
C GLY A 107 -7.19 1.17 -14.37
N THR A 108 -7.99 0.78 -13.38
CA THR A 108 -9.31 0.18 -13.60
C THR A 108 -10.27 1.13 -14.29
N TYR A 109 -10.22 2.42 -13.98
CA TYR A 109 -11.10 3.43 -14.55
C TYR A 109 -10.70 3.80 -15.99
N ILE A 110 -9.43 4.10 -16.24
CA ILE A 110 -8.96 4.48 -17.60
C ILE A 110 -8.97 3.29 -18.56
N GLY A 111 -8.84 2.06 -18.05
CA GLY A 111 -8.91 0.85 -18.86
C GLY A 111 -10.34 0.42 -19.22
N GLU A 112 -11.39 1.12 -18.78
CA GLU A 112 -12.77 0.72 -19.10
C GLU A 112 -13.09 0.96 -20.59
N VAL A 113 -13.31 -0.13 -21.32
CA VAL A 113 -13.54 -0.13 -22.78
C VAL A 113 -15.02 -0.01 -23.17
N ARG A 114 -15.95 -0.16 -22.22
CA ARG A 114 -17.40 -0.09 -22.51
C ARG A 114 -17.99 1.31 -22.40
N LYS A 115 -17.20 2.27 -21.94
CA LYS A 115 -17.67 3.63 -21.66
C LYS A 115 -16.82 4.63 -22.41
N GLU A 116 -17.47 5.30 -23.35
CA GLU A 116 -16.86 6.32 -24.20
C GLU A 116 -16.14 7.41 -23.39
N PHE A 117 -16.76 7.90 -22.30
CA PHE A 117 -16.13 8.89 -21.43
C PHE A 117 -14.81 8.39 -20.82
N ASN A 118 -14.74 7.13 -20.39
CA ASN A 118 -13.52 6.54 -19.83
C ASN A 118 -12.41 6.42 -20.89
N MET A 119 -12.79 6.07 -22.12
CA MET A 119 -11.87 5.99 -23.26
C MET A 119 -11.29 7.37 -23.60
N GLN A 120 -12.13 8.41 -23.61
CA GLN A 120 -11.68 9.79 -23.81
C GLN A 120 -10.77 10.28 -22.67
N VAL A 121 -11.04 9.88 -21.43
CA VAL A 121 -10.17 10.17 -20.28
C VAL A 121 -8.81 9.49 -20.44
N LEU A 122 -8.75 8.25 -20.92
CA LEU A 122 -7.48 7.57 -21.22
C LEU A 122 -6.68 8.34 -22.29
N ASP A 123 -7.33 8.75 -23.38
CA ASP A 123 -6.65 9.48 -24.46
C ASP A 123 -6.12 10.83 -23.98
N ALA A 124 -6.91 11.55 -23.17
CA ALA A 124 -6.45 12.78 -22.51
C ALA A 124 -5.30 12.52 -21.53
N PHE A 125 -5.36 11.42 -20.77
CA PHE A 125 -4.33 11.01 -19.81
C PHE A 125 -3.01 10.65 -20.50
N ALA A 126 -3.06 9.96 -21.63
CA ALA A 126 -1.90 9.69 -22.48
C ALA A 126 -1.31 11.01 -23.01
N LYS A 127 -2.15 11.95 -23.46
CA LYS A 127 -1.70 13.27 -23.95
C LYS A 127 -0.99 14.13 -22.90
N LEU A 128 -1.28 13.92 -21.62
CA LEU A 128 -0.59 14.62 -20.53
C LEU A 128 0.82 14.08 -20.25
N HIS A 129 1.15 12.88 -20.74
CA HIS A 129 2.52 12.37 -20.69
C HIS A 129 3.33 12.98 -21.83
N ASN A 130 4.52 13.47 -21.51
CA ASN A 130 5.46 14.00 -22.47
C ASN A 130 6.55 12.97 -22.76
N PHE A 131 6.47 12.33 -23.92
CA PHE A 131 7.45 11.35 -24.39
C PHE A 131 8.40 11.92 -25.44
N LYS A 132 8.33 13.24 -25.71
CA LYS A 132 9.11 13.86 -26.78
C LYS A 132 10.61 13.68 -26.51
N ASP A 133 11.31 13.17 -27.52
CA ASP A 133 12.76 12.91 -27.48
C ASP A 133 13.17 11.87 -26.41
N GLU A 134 12.22 11.10 -25.89
CA GLU A 134 12.45 10.04 -24.91
C GLU A 134 12.62 8.68 -25.60
N GLU A 135 13.49 7.82 -25.07
CA GLU A 135 13.58 6.45 -25.55
C GLU A 135 12.32 5.65 -25.21
N PHE A 136 11.97 4.68 -26.06
CA PHE A 136 10.72 3.93 -25.97
C PHE A 136 10.49 3.25 -24.62
N LEU A 137 11.50 2.53 -24.11
CA LEU A 137 11.35 1.77 -22.88
C LEU A 137 11.22 2.67 -21.63
N PRO A 138 12.05 3.71 -21.44
CA PRO A 138 11.81 4.72 -20.40
C PRO A 138 10.41 5.35 -20.46
N ALA A 139 9.95 5.76 -21.65
CA ALA A 139 8.61 6.33 -21.82
C ALA A 139 7.50 5.33 -21.40
N LEU A 140 7.64 4.06 -21.78
CA LEU A 140 6.72 3.00 -21.38
C LEU A 140 6.72 2.80 -19.86
N ARG A 141 7.90 2.81 -19.22
CA ARG A 141 8.02 2.72 -17.76
C ARG A 141 7.34 3.90 -17.07
N GLN A 142 7.60 5.12 -17.53
CA GLN A 142 6.97 6.33 -16.99
C GLN A 142 5.45 6.24 -17.08
N PHE A 143 4.92 5.85 -18.24
CA PHE A 143 3.48 5.70 -18.43
C PHE A 143 2.87 4.65 -17.51
N LEU A 144 3.48 3.46 -17.46
CA LEU A 144 3.04 2.34 -16.61
C LEU A 144 3.31 2.57 -15.13
N PHE A 145 4.06 3.61 -14.72
CA PHE A 145 4.25 3.98 -13.33
C PHE A 145 3.08 4.81 -12.78
N SER A 146 2.37 5.55 -13.64
CA SER A 146 1.29 6.47 -13.25
C SER A 146 0.01 5.78 -12.80
N PHE A 147 -0.16 4.48 -13.09
CA PHE A 147 -1.32 3.68 -12.69
C PHE A 147 -0.94 2.20 -12.54
N GLN A 148 -1.83 1.35 -12.05
CA GLN A 148 -1.63 -0.11 -12.06
C GLN A 148 -2.33 -0.71 -13.28
N LEU A 149 -1.56 -1.40 -14.13
CA LEU A 149 -2.11 -2.05 -15.32
C LEU A 149 -3.21 -3.06 -14.92
N PRO A 150 -4.40 -3.04 -15.55
CA PRO A 150 -5.45 -4.03 -15.31
C PRO A 150 -5.04 -5.44 -15.74
N GLY A 151 -5.75 -6.46 -15.26
CA GLY A 151 -5.47 -7.87 -15.63
C GLY A 151 -6.26 -8.36 -16.84
N GLU A 152 -7.36 -7.69 -17.19
CA GLU A 152 -8.23 -8.07 -18.30
C GLU A 152 -7.60 -7.67 -19.64
N SER A 153 -7.46 -8.63 -20.56
CA SER A 153 -6.76 -8.45 -21.84
C SER A 153 -7.26 -7.27 -22.67
N GLN A 154 -8.59 -7.09 -22.76
CA GLN A 154 -9.22 -5.98 -23.49
C GLN A 154 -8.84 -4.60 -22.94
N LYS A 155 -8.60 -4.49 -21.62
CA LYS A 155 -8.20 -3.24 -20.99
C LYS A 155 -6.72 -2.94 -21.21
N ILE A 156 -5.88 -3.97 -21.11
CA ILE A 156 -4.45 -3.88 -21.42
C ILE A 156 -4.25 -3.43 -22.86
N ASP A 157 -4.94 -4.10 -23.79
CA ASP A 157 -4.92 -3.78 -25.22
C ASP A 157 -5.17 -2.29 -25.47
N ARG A 158 -6.30 -1.76 -24.98
CA ARG A 158 -6.64 -0.34 -25.15
C ARG A 158 -5.60 0.63 -24.57
N ILE A 159 -5.06 0.31 -23.39
CA ILE A 159 -4.04 1.14 -22.73
C ILE A 159 -2.75 1.18 -23.57
N LEU A 160 -2.30 0.04 -24.08
CA LEU A 160 -1.07 -0.03 -24.88
C LEU A 160 -1.27 0.61 -26.26
N THR A 161 -2.45 0.49 -26.86
CA THR A 161 -2.79 1.20 -28.11
C THR A 161 -2.68 2.70 -27.91
N SER A 162 -3.32 3.25 -26.86
CA SER A 162 -3.27 4.69 -26.56
C SER A 162 -1.83 5.18 -26.27
N PHE A 163 -1.03 4.40 -25.54
CA PHE A 163 0.39 4.68 -25.34
C PHE A 163 1.17 4.73 -26.66
N SER A 164 0.95 3.74 -27.52
CA SER A 164 1.73 3.55 -28.75
C SER A 164 1.43 4.65 -29.77
N GLU A 165 0.14 4.99 -29.93
CA GLU A 165 -0.29 6.15 -30.73
C GLU A 165 0.37 7.43 -30.23
N ARG A 166 0.33 7.67 -28.91
CA ARG A 166 0.90 8.87 -28.31
C ARG A 166 2.43 8.93 -28.43
N TYR A 167 3.12 7.82 -28.22
CA TYR A 167 4.58 7.76 -28.30
C TYR A 167 5.05 8.05 -29.73
N VAL A 168 4.42 7.43 -30.74
CA VAL A 168 4.77 7.63 -32.16
C VAL A 168 4.39 9.03 -32.64
N GLU A 169 3.28 9.61 -32.16
CA GLU A 169 2.92 11.01 -32.44
C GLU A 169 4.05 11.97 -32.04
N GLN A 170 4.72 11.73 -30.91
CA GLN A 170 5.81 12.58 -30.41
C GLN A 170 7.20 12.16 -30.90
N ASN A 171 7.37 10.92 -31.37
CA ASN A 171 8.64 10.34 -31.82
C ASN A 171 8.49 9.58 -33.15
N PRO A 172 8.14 10.27 -34.26
CA PRO A 172 7.74 9.64 -35.52
C PRO A 172 8.86 8.92 -36.26
N THR A 173 10.12 9.10 -35.85
CA THR A 173 11.30 8.47 -36.47
C THR A 173 11.70 7.16 -35.82
N VAL A 174 11.13 6.79 -34.67
CA VAL A 174 11.52 5.60 -33.90
C VAL A 174 10.83 4.34 -34.42
N PHE A 175 9.57 4.46 -34.84
CA PHE A 175 8.76 3.38 -35.39
C PHE A 175 8.10 3.83 -36.69
N ASN A 176 7.89 2.91 -37.63
CA ASN A 176 7.20 3.19 -38.89
C ASN A 176 5.69 3.34 -38.70
N SER A 177 5.13 2.72 -37.65
CA SER A 177 3.71 2.79 -37.33
C SER A 177 3.46 2.66 -35.81
N PRO A 178 2.31 3.14 -35.31
CA PRO A 178 1.87 2.86 -33.95
C PRO A 178 1.73 1.36 -33.63
N HIS A 179 1.47 0.52 -34.64
CA HIS A 179 1.35 -0.93 -34.48
C HIS A 179 2.68 -1.56 -34.04
N GLU A 180 3.81 -1.13 -34.60
CA GLU A 180 5.14 -1.61 -34.18
C GLU A 180 5.42 -1.30 -32.70
N ALA A 181 5.11 -0.07 -32.26
CA ALA A 181 5.24 0.35 -30.87
C ALA A 181 4.31 -0.45 -29.94
N TYR A 182 3.10 -0.78 -30.40
CA TYR A 182 2.14 -1.61 -29.67
C TYR A 182 2.64 -3.04 -29.48
N VAL A 183 3.07 -3.69 -30.57
CA VAL A 183 3.61 -5.06 -30.54
C VAL A 183 4.80 -5.14 -29.59
N LEU A 184 5.72 -4.18 -29.67
CA LEU A 184 6.88 -4.13 -28.79
C LEU A 184 6.50 -3.86 -27.33
N SER A 185 5.50 -3.02 -27.07
CA SER A 185 4.99 -2.77 -25.71
C SER A 185 4.42 -4.04 -25.07
N TYR A 186 3.64 -4.80 -25.85
CA TYR A 186 3.07 -6.07 -25.41
C TYR A 186 4.15 -7.12 -25.13
N ALA A 187 5.13 -7.22 -26.04
CA ALA A 187 6.28 -8.09 -25.89
C ALA A 187 7.10 -7.79 -24.63
N VAL A 188 7.27 -6.51 -24.31
CA VAL A 188 7.96 -6.05 -23.09
C VAL A 188 7.24 -6.52 -21.82
N ILE A 189 5.90 -6.44 -21.77
CA ILE A 189 5.10 -6.92 -20.64
C ILE A 189 5.20 -8.44 -20.50
N LEU A 190 5.15 -9.17 -21.62
CA LEU A 190 5.30 -10.62 -21.63
C LEU A 190 6.70 -11.03 -21.15
N LEU A 191 7.74 -10.39 -21.67
CA LEU A 191 9.13 -10.64 -21.28
C LEU A 191 9.36 -10.36 -19.79
N ASN A 192 8.82 -9.27 -19.26
CA ASN A 192 8.91 -8.96 -17.83
C ASN A 192 8.32 -10.08 -16.98
N THR A 193 7.16 -10.60 -17.38
CA THR A 193 6.51 -11.72 -16.68
C THR A 193 7.36 -12.99 -16.80
N THR A 194 7.94 -13.28 -17.97
CA THR A 194 8.80 -14.44 -18.19
C THR A 194 10.10 -14.39 -17.38
N LEU A 195 10.72 -13.22 -17.24
CA LEU A 195 12.02 -13.08 -16.56
C LEU A 195 11.91 -12.92 -15.05
N HIS A 196 10.87 -12.24 -14.55
CA HIS A 196 10.82 -11.78 -13.16
C HIS A 196 9.67 -12.34 -12.32
N ASN A 197 8.65 -12.98 -12.92
CA ASN A 197 7.55 -13.57 -12.15
C ASN A 197 7.85 -15.03 -11.76
N THR A 198 8.27 -15.27 -10.52
CA THR A 198 8.63 -16.61 -10.00
C THR A 198 7.45 -17.58 -9.88
N ASN A 199 6.21 -17.08 -9.89
CA ASN A 199 5.00 -17.92 -9.78
C ASN A 199 4.51 -18.40 -11.15
N ALA A 200 4.96 -17.78 -12.24
CA ALA A 200 4.71 -18.28 -13.57
C ALA A 200 5.59 -19.50 -13.79
N LYS A 201 5.03 -20.71 -13.61
CA LYS A 201 5.57 -21.93 -14.24
C LYS A 201 5.39 -21.82 -15.76
N SER A 202 5.99 -20.82 -16.39
CA SER A 202 5.95 -20.64 -17.84
C SER A 202 7.09 -21.43 -18.45
N HIS A 203 6.80 -22.67 -18.82
CA HIS A 203 7.54 -23.42 -19.84
C HIS A 203 7.24 -22.91 -21.27
N SER A 204 6.65 -21.73 -21.43
CA SER A 204 6.09 -21.31 -22.72
C SER A 204 7.07 -20.45 -23.51
N LEU A 205 7.38 -20.89 -24.73
CA LEU A 205 8.07 -20.17 -25.83
C LEU A 205 9.58 -19.90 -25.73
N GLY A 206 10.26 -20.19 -24.61
CA GLY A 206 11.72 -20.00 -24.52
C GLY A 206 12.17 -18.53 -24.61
N LEU A 207 11.24 -17.59 -24.41
CA LEU A 207 11.48 -16.13 -24.45
C LEU A 207 12.43 -15.64 -23.36
N ALA A 208 12.75 -16.49 -22.37
CA ALA A 208 13.80 -16.23 -21.41
C ALA A 208 15.20 -16.18 -22.06
N GLU A 209 15.39 -16.82 -23.22
CA GLU A 209 16.62 -16.75 -24.00
C GLU A 209 16.59 -15.58 -24.99
N GLU A 210 17.60 -14.71 -24.93
CA GLU A 210 17.72 -13.52 -25.79
C GLU A 210 17.53 -13.84 -27.28
N LYS A 211 18.24 -14.84 -27.80
CA LYS A 211 18.19 -15.21 -29.23
C LYS A 211 16.79 -15.61 -29.66
N THR A 212 16.10 -16.36 -28.80
CA THR A 212 14.74 -16.80 -29.08
C THR A 212 13.79 -15.61 -29.04
N PHE A 213 13.89 -14.74 -28.04
CA PHE A 213 13.09 -13.51 -27.94
C PHE A 213 13.28 -12.58 -29.15
N VAL A 214 14.53 -12.25 -29.50
CA VAL A 214 14.86 -11.37 -30.62
C VAL A 214 14.33 -11.94 -31.93
N ARG A 215 14.58 -13.23 -32.22
CA ARG A 215 14.04 -13.88 -33.42
C ARG A 215 12.51 -13.83 -33.45
N THR A 216 11.87 -14.12 -32.32
CA THR A 216 10.40 -14.16 -32.24
C THR A 216 9.79 -12.79 -32.54
N MET A 217 10.43 -11.70 -32.12
CA MET A 217 9.94 -10.34 -32.36
C MET A 217 10.21 -9.85 -33.78
N VAL A 218 11.37 -10.18 -34.35
CA VAL A 218 11.73 -9.80 -35.73
C VAL A 218 10.92 -10.60 -36.75
N GLU A 219 10.58 -11.85 -36.45
CA GLU A 219 9.78 -12.74 -37.32
C GLU A 219 8.29 -12.76 -36.95
N PHE A 220 7.82 -11.89 -36.04
CA PHE A 220 6.47 -11.96 -35.49
C PHE A 220 5.39 -11.67 -36.53
N ASP A 221 5.58 -10.60 -37.30
CA ASP A 221 4.58 -10.03 -38.20
C ASP A 221 5.28 -9.37 -39.39
N GLU A 222 4.85 -9.70 -40.61
CA GLU A 222 5.38 -9.13 -41.87
C GLU A 222 5.17 -7.61 -41.95
N GLU A 223 4.20 -7.08 -41.20
CA GLU A 223 3.92 -5.64 -41.11
C GLU A 223 4.80 -4.92 -40.08
N THR A 224 5.60 -5.65 -39.29
CA THR A 224 6.50 -5.08 -38.29
C THR A 224 7.95 -5.12 -38.75
N ASN A 225 8.60 -3.96 -38.81
CA ASN A 225 10.01 -3.86 -39.19
C ASN A 225 10.86 -3.39 -38.00
N LEU A 226 10.78 -4.13 -36.89
CA LEU A 226 11.51 -3.81 -35.66
C LEU A 226 13.02 -4.07 -35.83
N SER A 227 13.83 -3.07 -35.49
CA SER A 227 15.29 -3.21 -35.48
C SER A 227 15.74 -4.26 -34.46
N GLU A 228 16.56 -5.21 -34.90
CA GLU A 228 17.14 -6.26 -34.06
C GLU A 228 17.91 -5.66 -32.86
N ASP A 229 18.63 -4.56 -33.08
CA ASP A 229 19.39 -3.86 -32.05
C ASP A 229 18.48 -3.22 -30.98
N LEU A 230 17.34 -2.66 -31.40
CA LEU A 230 16.35 -2.11 -30.48
C LEU A 230 15.76 -3.21 -29.59
N VAL A 231 15.32 -4.32 -30.20
CA VAL A 231 14.73 -5.46 -29.48
C VAL A 231 15.74 -6.05 -28.49
N ARG A 232 17.00 -6.21 -28.90
CA ARG A 232 18.08 -6.69 -28.04
C ARG A 232 18.37 -5.73 -26.87
N LYS A 233 18.46 -4.42 -27.15
CA LYS A 233 18.67 -3.40 -26.10
C LYS A 233 17.56 -3.46 -25.06
N ILE A 234 16.30 -3.60 -25.49
CA ILE A 234 15.15 -3.74 -24.61
C ILE A 234 15.20 -5.04 -23.80
N TYR A 235 15.54 -6.17 -24.41
CA TYR A 235 15.67 -7.44 -23.70
C TYR A 235 16.67 -7.32 -22.54
N HIS A 236 17.86 -6.76 -22.80
CA HIS A 236 18.86 -6.55 -21.75
C HIS A 236 18.37 -5.59 -20.67
N ALA A 237 17.73 -4.48 -21.06
CA ALA A 237 17.20 -3.52 -20.11
C ALA A 237 16.12 -4.11 -19.20
N ILE A 238 15.18 -4.90 -19.73
CA ILE A 238 14.18 -5.61 -18.92
C ILE A 238 14.84 -6.66 -18.04
N LYS A 239 15.80 -7.42 -18.56
CA LYS A 239 16.53 -8.44 -17.78
C LYS A 239 17.28 -7.84 -16.59
N THR A 240 17.86 -6.65 -16.78
CA THR A 240 18.57 -5.92 -15.72
C THR A 240 17.60 -5.25 -14.74
N GLU A 241 16.53 -4.64 -15.22
CA GLU A 241 15.56 -3.91 -14.41
C GLU A 241 14.13 -4.30 -14.81
N PRO A 242 13.33 -4.93 -13.93
CA PRO A 242 11.94 -5.25 -14.24
C PRO A 242 11.13 -3.97 -14.55
N LEU A 243 10.06 -4.08 -15.33
CA LEU A 243 9.18 -2.95 -15.73
C LEU A 243 8.76 -2.08 -14.55
N ARG A 244 8.59 -2.69 -13.38
CA ARG A 244 8.43 -2.02 -12.09
C ARG A 244 9.48 -2.56 -11.13
N ALA A 245 10.14 -1.67 -10.40
CA ALA A 245 11.08 -2.09 -9.36
C ALA A 245 10.37 -3.02 -8.35
N VAL A 246 11.10 -4.00 -7.79
CA VAL A 246 10.59 -5.03 -6.87
C VAL A 246 9.84 -4.46 -5.64
N SER A 247 10.01 -3.17 -5.34
CA SER A 247 9.21 -2.44 -4.34
C SER A 247 7.73 -2.23 -4.72
N ASP A 248 7.40 -2.25 -6.01
CA ASP A 248 6.05 -2.05 -6.56
C ASP A 248 5.34 -3.37 -6.95
N ASP A 249 6.07 -4.49 -6.97
CA ASP A 249 5.64 -5.74 -7.64
C ASP A 249 5.09 -6.85 -6.71
N LEU A 250 4.70 -6.51 -5.48
CA LEU A 250 3.86 -7.42 -4.66
C LEU A 250 2.38 -7.43 -5.11
N SER A 251 2.08 -7.04 -6.35
CA SER A 251 0.69 -6.80 -6.80
C SER A 251 0.34 -7.25 -8.23
N VAL A 252 0.98 -8.30 -8.76
CA VAL A 252 0.44 -9.02 -9.95
C VAL A 252 -0.04 -10.41 -9.53
N CYS A 253 -1.29 -10.69 -9.90
CA CYS A 253 -2.14 -11.82 -9.47
C CYS A 253 -2.63 -11.75 -8.02
N GLY A 254 -3.70 -10.97 -7.81
CA GLY A 254 -4.72 -11.26 -6.80
C GLY A 254 -4.25 -11.40 -5.34
N SER A 255 -3.67 -10.37 -4.73
CA SER A 255 -3.61 -10.30 -3.25
C SER A 255 -3.12 -8.95 -2.68
N ASN A 256 -4.02 -8.09 -2.16
CA ASN A 256 -3.59 -7.11 -1.13
C ASN A 256 -3.33 -7.85 0.21
N GLN A 257 -2.33 -8.75 0.26
CA GLN A 257 -1.93 -9.41 1.50
C GLN A 257 -0.48 -9.13 1.94
N ASN A 258 0.39 -8.53 1.11
CA ASN A 258 1.83 -8.56 1.41
C ASN A 258 2.37 -7.40 2.26
N ASN A 259 1.63 -6.98 3.29
CA ASN A 259 2.28 -6.43 4.49
C ASN A 259 1.60 -6.89 5.79
N ALA A 260 0.64 -7.82 5.72
CA ALA A 260 -0.08 -8.32 6.89
C ALA A 260 0.62 -9.57 7.45
N ILE A 261 1.45 -9.38 8.48
CA ILE A 261 2.12 -10.47 9.23
C ILE A 261 1.09 -11.36 9.93
N HIS A 262 0.03 -10.74 10.45
CA HIS A 262 -1.06 -11.45 11.12
C HIS A 262 -2.35 -10.62 11.04
N LYS A 263 -3.51 -11.26 11.07
CA LYS A 263 -4.81 -10.58 10.97
C LYS A 263 -5.89 -11.36 11.69
N GLY A 264 -6.88 -10.65 12.22
CA GLY A 264 -7.93 -11.29 13.00
C GLY A 264 -8.76 -10.31 13.81
N TRP A 265 -9.82 -10.82 14.44
CA TRP A 265 -10.67 -10.03 15.32
C TRP A 265 -10.08 -9.91 16.72
N LEU A 266 -10.01 -8.69 17.25
CA LEU A 266 -9.77 -8.45 18.68
C LEU A 266 -10.79 -7.45 19.22
N TRP A 267 -11.04 -7.49 20.52
CA TRP A 267 -11.65 -6.38 21.23
C TRP A 267 -10.57 -5.47 21.78
N LYS A 268 -10.81 -4.16 21.71
CA LYS A 268 -9.94 -3.15 22.33
C LYS A 268 -10.71 -2.23 23.26
N LEU A 269 -10.15 -1.90 24.42
CA LEU A 269 -10.76 -0.96 25.35
C LEU A 269 -10.56 0.49 24.87
N GLY A 270 -11.58 1.34 25.00
CA GLY A 270 -11.48 2.76 24.71
C GLY A 270 -10.58 3.51 25.69
N GLY A 271 -10.04 4.65 25.25
CA GLY A 271 -9.08 5.47 26.01
C GLY A 271 -9.78 6.34 27.04
N ARG A 272 -10.38 7.46 26.58
CA ARG A 272 -11.17 8.39 27.39
C ARG A 272 -12.48 7.77 27.90
N VAL A 273 -13.22 7.09 27.02
CA VAL A 273 -14.42 6.33 27.38
C VAL A 273 -14.07 4.84 27.42
N LYS A 274 -14.19 4.20 28.58
CA LYS A 274 -13.86 2.79 28.80
C LYS A 274 -14.95 1.86 28.28
N SER A 275 -15.05 1.75 26.96
CA SER A 275 -15.95 0.80 26.27
C SER A 275 -15.17 -0.17 25.39
N TRP A 276 -15.56 -1.44 25.42
CA TRP A 276 -14.98 -2.48 24.57
C TRP A 276 -15.50 -2.36 23.14
N LYS A 277 -14.58 -2.36 22.17
CA LYS A 277 -14.92 -2.24 20.75
C LYS A 277 -14.26 -3.37 19.97
N ARG A 278 -15.06 -4.19 19.28
CA ARG A 278 -14.56 -5.24 18.37
C ARG A 278 -14.04 -4.61 17.09
N ARG A 279 -12.82 -4.94 16.67
CA ARG A 279 -12.18 -4.40 15.47
C ARG A 279 -11.39 -5.50 14.76
N TRP A 280 -11.32 -5.39 13.44
CA TRP A 280 -10.49 -6.25 12.62
C TRP A 280 -9.07 -5.68 12.65
N PHE A 281 -8.11 -6.43 13.17
CA PHE A 281 -6.72 -6.00 13.30
C PHE A 281 -5.86 -6.58 12.19
N ILE A 282 -4.88 -5.80 11.76
CA ILE A 282 -3.84 -6.21 10.81
C ILE A 282 -2.50 -5.78 11.40
N LEU A 283 -1.65 -6.77 11.69
CA LEU A 283 -0.27 -6.56 12.11
C LEU A 283 0.62 -6.43 10.88
N THR A 284 1.44 -5.38 10.86
CA THR A 284 2.44 -5.12 9.81
C THR A 284 3.85 -5.12 10.41
N GLU A 285 4.87 -4.85 9.59
CA GLU A 285 6.26 -4.85 10.05
C GLU A 285 6.61 -3.82 11.12
N ASP A 286 5.89 -2.70 11.20
CA ASP A 286 6.17 -1.61 12.13
C ASP A 286 4.95 -1.17 12.98
N SER A 287 3.75 -1.58 12.57
CA SER A 287 2.51 -1.02 13.09
C SER A 287 1.40 -2.06 13.21
N LEU A 288 0.46 -1.79 14.12
CA LEU A 288 -0.78 -2.55 14.28
C LEU A 288 -1.96 -1.65 13.89
N LEU A 289 -2.62 -2.00 12.79
CA LEU A 289 -3.76 -1.28 12.24
C LEU A 289 -5.05 -1.94 12.67
N TYR A 290 -6.12 -1.16 12.84
CA TYR A 290 -7.44 -1.71 13.11
C TYR A 290 -8.58 -1.04 12.37
N TYR A 291 -9.56 -1.84 11.97
CA TYR A 291 -10.67 -1.51 11.09
C TYR A 291 -12.00 -1.89 11.75
N LEU A 292 -13.11 -1.30 11.27
CA LEU A 292 -14.44 -1.67 11.75
C LEU A 292 -14.87 -3.05 11.21
N THR A 293 -14.50 -3.36 9.98
CA THR A 293 -14.87 -4.56 9.22
C THR A 293 -13.65 -5.11 8.47
N PRO A 294 -13.62 -6.41 8.15
CA PRO A 294 -12.53 -7.05 7.39
C PRO A 294 -12.55 -6.69 5.90
N GLU A 295 -13.70 -6.24 5.38
CA GLU A 295 -13.84 -5.77 4.01
C GLU A 295 -13.04 -4.47 3.78
N ARG A 296 -12.16 -4.50 2.77
CA ARG A 296 -11.15 -3.47 2.44
C ARG A 296 -11.73 -2.08 2.05
N SER A 297 -13.05 -1.92 2.05
CA SER A 297 -13.74 -0.70 1.60
C SER A 297 -13.88 0.39 2.67
N ARG A 298 -13.29 0.25 3.87
CA ARG A 298 -13.47 1.22 4.96
C ARG A 298 -12.20 1.51 5.75
N GLN A 299 -11.77 2.76 5.66
CA GLN A 299 -11.02 3.57 6.63
C GLN A 299 -10.38 2.82 7.81
N THR A 300 -9.05 2.79 7.85
CA THR A 300 -8.27 2.50 9.07
C THR A 300 -8.80 3.35 10.22
N LYS A 301 -9.33 2.72 11.26
CA LYS A 301 -9.87 3.43 12.42
C LYS A 301 -8.76 3.94 13.34
N GLY A 302 -7.64 3.24 13.37
CA GLY A 302 -6.41 3.76 13.95
C GLY A 302 -5.22 2.86 13.70
N THR A 303 -4.06 3.44 13.97
CA THR A 303 -2.74 2.83 13.82
C THR A 303 -2.02 2.95 15.15
N ILE A 304 -1.43 1.85 15.61
CA ILE A 304 -0.59 1.78 16.81
C ILE A 304 0.82 1.47 16.32
N HIS A 305 1.76 2.40 16.48
CA HIS A 305 3.16 2.13 16.16
C HIS A 305 3.75 1.22 17.23
N LEU A 306 4.42 0.15 16.80
CA LEU A 306 4.93 -0.89 17.69
C LEU A 306 6.34 -0.61 18.21
N GLU A 307 6.93 0.50 17.79
CA GLU A 307 8.27 0.89 18.17
C GLU A 307 8.36 1.21 19.68
N GLY A 308 9.12 0.41 20.43
CA GLY A 308 9.27 0.57 21.88
C GLY A 308 8.07 0.11 22.71
N ILE A 309 7.18 -0.70 22.13
CA ILE A 309 6.05 -1.32 22.82
C ILE A 309 6.46 -2.65 23.46
N THR A 310 5.97 -2.88 24.68
CA THR A 310 6.06 -4.15 25.40
C THR A 310 4.66 -4.72 25.63
N ILE A 311 4.57 -6.05 25.72
CA ILE A 311 3.31 -6.78 25.90
C ILE A 311 3.30 -7.42 27.29
N ARG A 312 2.13 -7.44 27.95
CA ARG A 312 1.92 -8.20 29.19
C ARG A 312 0.54 -8.84 29.23
N LEU A 313 0.46 -10.01 29.87
CA LEU A 313 -0.82 -10.65 30.20
C LEU A 313 -1.51 -9.91 31.34
N ILE A 314 -2.84 -9.82 31.27
CA ILE A 314 -3.64 -9.22 32.33
C ILE A 314 -4.95 -10.00 32.54
N HIS A 315 -5.54 -9.82 33.70
CA HIS A 315 -6.91 -10.25 33.97
C HIS A 315 -7.85 -9.04 33.93
N ASP A 316 -8.98 -9.16 33.24
CA ASP A 316 -10.03 -8.14 33.20
C ASP A 316 -11.34 -8.71 33.72
N LYS A 317 -12.07 -7.93 34.53
CA LYS A 317 -13.33 -8.38 35.16
C LYS A 317 -14.45 -8.64 34.15
N THR A 318 -14.35 -8.11 32.94
CA THR A 318 -15.43 -8.09 31.94
C THR A 318 -15.11 -8.84 30.65
N LYS A 319 -13.84 -9.21 30.44
CA LYS A 319 -13.37 -9.92 29.26
C LYS A 319 -12.27 -10.92 29.61
N GLU A 320 -12.40 -12.12 29.08
CA GLU A 320 -11.37 -13.15 29.18
C GLU A 320 -10.27 -12.94 28.12
N TYR A 321 -9.17 -13.67 28.26
CA TYR A 321 -8.07 -13.71 27.29
C TYR A 321 -7.46 -12.33 26.97
N CYS A 322 -7.29 -11.50 28.01
CA CYS A 322 -6.82 -10.13 27.89
C CYS A 322 -5.28 -9.99 27.93
N PHE A 323 -4.78 -8.98 27.23
CA PHE A 323 -3.39 -8.54 27.26
C PHE A 323 -3.29 -7.04 27.05
N GLU A 324 -2.14 -6.44 27.39
CA GLU A 324 -1.89 -5.00 27.23
C GLU A 324 -0.63 -4.72 26.43
N LEU A 325 -0.72 -3.73 25.54
CA LEU A 325 0.42 -3.06 24.93
C LEU A 325 0.73 -1.79 25.71
N TYR A 326 1.97 -1.64 26.18
CA TYR A 326 2.39 -0.49 26.99
C TYR A 326 3.84 -0.10 26.69
N CYS A 327 4.18 1.17 26.94
CA CYS A 327 5.56 1.64 26.90
C CYS A 327 6.16 1.60 28.33
N PRO A 328 7.30 0.93 28.57
CA PRO A 328 7.88 0.75 29.92
C PRO A 328 8.22 2.04 30.68
N ARG A 329 8.37 3.18 30.00
CA ARG A 329 8.72 4.48 30.62
C ARG A 329 7.51 5.40 30.88
N ASN A 330 6.28 4.86 30.91
CA ASN A 330 5.04 5.66 31.01
C ASN A 330 4.89 6.76 29.95
N GLN A 331 5.57 6.60 28.81
CA GLN A 331 5.43 7.49 27.66
C GLN A 331 4.13 7.16 26.91
N LEU A 332 3.52 8.18 26.29
CA LEU A 332 2.35 8.00 25.44
C LEU A 332 2.66 7.03 24.30
N VAL A 333 1.78 6.05 24.08
CA VAL A 333 1.89 5.15 22.93
C VAL A 333 1.65 5.97 21.66
N LYS A 334 2.67 6.08 20.81
CA LYS A 334 2.56 6.73 19.51
C LYS A 334 1.50 6.02 18.68
N SER A 335 0.35 6.66 18.58
CA SER A 335 -0.82 6.08 17.94
C SER A 335 -1.66 7.19 17.33
N TYR A 336 -2.28 6.85 16.21
CA TYR A 336 -3.18 7.75 15.49
C TYR A 336 -4.56 7.12 15.48
N LYS A 337 -5.58 7.91 15.80
CA LYS A 337 -6.96 7.46 15.76
C LYS A 337 -7.76 8.46 14.93
N ILE A 338 -8.43 7.97 13.90
CA ILE A 338 -9.29 8.81 13.07
C ILE A 338 -10.65 8.92 13.76
N GLU A 339 -10.88 10.04 14.45
CA GLU A 339 -12.17 10.43 15.02
C GLU A 339 -12.45 11.88 14.63
N ARG A 340 -13.20 12.07 13.53
CA ARG A 340 -13.58 13.34 12.86
C ARG A 340 -12.42 14.28 12.46
N ASP A 341 -11.32 14.33 13.22
CA ASP A 341 -9.99 14.88 12.93
C ASP A 341 -8.87 13.89 13.34
N LEU A 342 -7.64 14.10 12.84
CA LEU A 342 -6.45 13.36 13.29
C LEU A 342 -6.10 13.80 14.72
N SER A 343 -6.59 13.05 15.71
CA SER A 343 -6.16 13.24 17.10
C SER A 343 -5.09 12.22 17.47
N ALA A 344 -3.99 12.69 18.07
CA ALA A 344 -3.02 11.81 18.72
C ALA A 344 -3.74 10.94 19.76
N GLY A 345 -3.46 9.64 19.76
CA GLY A 345 -4.06 8.71 20.70
C GLY A 345 -3.69 9.07 22.14
N HIS A 346 -4.68 9.13 23.03
CA HIS A 346 -4.49 9.47 24.45
C HIS A 346 -4.21 8.23 25.31
N HIS A 347 -3.72 7.15 24.69
CA HIS A 347 -3.57 5.86 25.33
C HIS A 347 -2.17 5.74 25.92
N THR A 348 -2.11 5.66 27.26
CA THR A 348 -0.90 5.23 27.97
C THR A 348 -0.73 3.70 27.89
N VAL A 349 -1.83 2.98 27.71
CA VAL A 349 -1.88 1.53 27.46
C VAL A 349 -3.00 1.17 26.48
N TYR A 350 -2.79 0.15 25.65
CA TYR A 350 -3.83 -0.49 24.84
C TYR A 350 -4.19 -1.84 25.42
N ARG A 351 -5.35 -1.92 26.06
CA ARG A 351 -5.92 -3.18 26.53
C ARG A 351 -6.71 -3.88 25.43
N MET A 352 -6.40 -5.15 25.21
CA MET A 352 -6.98 -6.00 24.18
C MET A 352 -7.50 -7.31 24.76
N ALA A 353 -8.43 -7.95 24.06
CA ALA A 353 -8.94 -9.27 24.37
C ALA A 353 -9.13 -10.06 23.06
N ALA A 354 -8.70 -11.32 23.06
CA ALA A 354 -8.93 -12.24 21.95
C ALA A 354 -10.20 -13.09 22.17
N PRO A 355 -10.80 -13.64 21.10
CA PRO A 355 -11.94 -14.57 21.21
C PRO A 355 -11.65 -15.84 21.99
N THR A 356 -10.42 -16.36 21.90
CA THR A 356 -10.02 -17.60 22.57
C THR A 356 -8.62 -17.49 23.18
N LEU A 357 -8.31 -18.42 24.09
CA LEU A 357 -6.97 -18.55 24.67
C LEU A 357 -5.89 -18.76 23.60
N VAL A 358 -6.17 -19.62 22.62
CA VAL A 358 -5.25 -19.94 21.52
C VAL A 358 -4.97 -18.71 20.67
N GLU A 359 -6.01 -17.98 20.28
CA GLU A 359 -5.86 -16.75 19.50
C GLU A 359 -5.11 -15.67 20.27
N ARG A 360 -5.33 -15.54 21.59
CA ARG A 360 -4.57 -14.61 22.44
C ARG A 360 -3.08 -14.90 22.36
N ASP A 361 -2.70 -16.15 22.58
CA ASP A 361 -1.30 -16.56 22.64
C ASP A 361 -0.62 -16.42 21.27
N GLU A 362 -1.35 -16.68 20.19
CA GLU A 362 -0.88 -16.43 18.83
C GLU A 362 -0.65 -14.93 18.56
N TRP A 363 -1.62 -14.07 18.92
CA TRP A 363 -1.47 -12.62 18.78
C TRP A 363 -0.27 -12.07 19.56
N ILE A 364 -0.08 -12.50 20.81
CA ILE A 364 1.06 -12.11 21.64
C ILE A 364 2.37 -12.52 20.97
N ARG A 365 2.48 -13.78 20.55
CA ARG A 365 3.68 -14.31 19.89
C ARG A 365 4.04 -13.51 18.63
N MET A 366 3.04 -13.16 17.81
CA MET A 366 3.26 -12.38 16.59
C MET A 366 3.70 -10.95 16.90
N LEU A 367 3.08 -10.31 17.89
CA LEU A 367 3.41 -8.95 18.32
C LEU A 367 4.82 -8.88 18.91
N GLU A 368 5.20 -9.84 19.77
CA GLU A 368 6.55 -9.94 20.35
C GLU A 368 7.63 -10.12 19.28
N ARG A 369 7.35 -10.94 18.25
CA ARG A 369 8.27 -11.11 17.11
C ARG A 369 8.51 -9.81 16.36
N VAL A 370 7.49 -8.96 16.21
CA VAL A 370 7.62 -7.66 15.54
C VAL A 370 8.36 -6.66 16.42
N THR A 371 7.96 -6.51 17.69
CA THR A 371 8.59 -5.55 18.60
C THR A 371 10.06 -5.88 18.88
N HIS A 372 10.42 -7.16 18.98
CA HIS A 372 11.82 -7.59 19.12
C HIS A 372 12.68 -7.17 17.92
N ARG A 373 12.21 -7.44 16.69
CA ARG A 373 12.92 -7.04 15.46
C ARG A 373 13.11 -5.52 15.36
N LEU A 374 12.11 -4.74 15.79
CA LEU A 374 12.21 -3.28 15.83
C LEU A 374 13.23 -2.80 16.87
N ALA A 375 13.35 -3.49 18.01
CA ALA A 375 14.37 -3.19 19.02
C ALA A 375 15.79 -3.50 18.52
N GLU A 376 16.00 -4.62 17.81
CA GLU A 376 17.30 -4.99 17.21
C GLU A 376 17.80 -3.96 16.18
N ARG A 377 16.89 -3.46 15.32
CA ARG A 377 17.21 -2.41 14.32
C ARG A 377 17.64 -1.09 14.96
N ARG A 378 17.19 -0.79 16.19
CA ARG A 378 17.64 0.39 16.95
C ARG A 378 19.00 0.19 17.60
N GLY A 379 19.27 -1.01 18.12
CA GLY A 379 20.55 -1.35 18.73
C GLY A 379 21.73 -1.26 17.74
N THR A 380 21.51 -1.64 16.49
CA THR A 380 22.54 -1.59 15.42
C THR A 380 22.84 -0.18 14.93
N ARG A 381 21.87 0.76 14.93
CA ARG A 381 22.11 2.18 14.59
C ARG A 381 22.85 2.97 15.66
N SER A 382 22.94 2.45 16.90
CA SER A 382 23.57 3.13 18.03
C SER A 382 25.04 2.77 18.24
N ILE A 383 25.64 1.91 17.39
CA ILE A 383 27.03 1.44 17.52
C ILE A 383 27.99 2.15 16.54
N SER A 384 27.49 3.03 15.67
CA SER A 384 28.33 3.73 14.66
C SER A 384 28.52 5.21 14.97
N VAL A 385 29.27 5.56 16.03
CA VAL A 385 29.94 6.88 16.21
C VAL A 385 31.21 6.68 17.07
N ASP A 386 32.37 7.03 16.47
CA ASP A 386 33.71 7.35 17.02
C ASP A 386 34.50 6.27 17.80
N CYS A 387 35.83 6.14 17.75
CA CYS A 387 36.93 6.69 16.96
C CYS A 387 38.19 5.85 17.27
N THR A 388 39.13 5.77 16.31
CA THR A 388 40.60 5.64 16.43
C THR A 388 41.25 5.21 17.76
N GLY A 389 42.09 4.16 17.75
CA GLY A 389 43.05 3.93 18.84
C GLY A 389 43.79 2.60 18.78
N SER A 390 45.03 2.68 18.31
CA SER A 390 46.20 1.80 18.38
C SER A 390 46.27 0.62 19.37
N SER A 391 47.09 -0.36 18.94
CA SER A 391 48.06 -1.18 19.70
C SER A 391 47.68 -2.57 20.25
N SER A 392 48.16 -3.56 19.50
CA SER A 392 49.08 -4.66 19.90
C SER A 392 48.66 -5.81 20.82
N SER A 393 48.92 -7.02 20.29
CA SER A 393 49.45 -8.25 20.91
C SER A 393 48.59 -8.99 21.94
N THR A 394 48.27 -10.27 21.67
CA THR A 394 49.06 -11.44 22.12
C THR A 394 48.44 -12.76 21.60
N SER A 395 49.34 -13.66 21.24
CA SER A 395 49.17 -15.08 20.88
C SER A 395 48.31 -15.90 21.85
N MET A 396 47.60 -16.92 21.36
CA MET A 396 47.70 -18.29 21.90
C MET A 396 47.20 -19.34 20.91
N THR A 397 47.96 -20.43 20.87
CA THR A 397 47.94 -21.58 19.98
C THR A 397 47.13 -22.75 20.60
N ILE A 398 46.92 -23.81 19.81
CA ILE A 398 46.53 -25.21 20.15
C ILE A 398 45.00 -25.47 20.04
N GLY A 399 44.51 -26.48 19.32
CA GLY A 399 45.18 -27.70 18.86
C GLY A 399 44.42 -28.48 17.78
N SER A 400 45.20 -29.39 17.22
CA SER A 400 44.95 -30.29 16.12
C SER A 400 43.99 -31.43 16.48
N GLY A 401 43.25 -31.93 15.48
CA GLY A 401 42.54 -33.20 15.56
C GLY A 401 42.12 -33.65 14.15
N SER A 402 42.94 -34.49 13.52
CA SER A 402 42.67 -35.12 12.22
C SER A 402 41.73 -36.30 12.36
N HIS A 403 40.83 -36.51 11.40
CA HIS A 403 40.51 -37.85 10.93
C HIS A 403 40.27 -37.87 9.42
N HIS A 404 41.02 -38.76 8.77
CA HIS A 404 40.92 -39.19 7.38
C HIS A 404 39.55 -39.80 7.06
N HIS A 405 39.08 -39.66 5.81
CA HIS A 405 38.72 -40.83 4.98
C HIS A 405 38.65 -40.47 3.48
N HIS A 406 38.95 -41.49 2.68
CA HIS A 406 39.27 -41.52 1.26
C HIS A 406 38.07 -41.32 0.29
N LEU A 407 38.35 -40.56 -0.78
CA LEU A 407 38.04 -40.69 -2.23
C LEU A 407 37.76 -42.12 -2.81
N PRO A 408 37.26 -42.37 -4.07
CA PRO A 408 36.84 -41.49 -5.20
C PRO A 408 35.58 -42.01 -6.03
N PRO A 409 35.42 -41.92 -7.40
CA PRO A 409 34.16 -41.66 -8.17
C PRO A 409 33.75 -42.95 -8.97
N PRO A 410 33.18 -43.02 -10.22
CA PRO A 410 32.53 -42.11 -11.21
C PRO A 410 31.08 -42.59 -11.58
N VAL A 411 30.33 -42.19 -12.63
CA VAL A 411 30.43 -42.52 -14.07
C VAL A 411 29.42 -41.70 -14.93
N SER A 412 29.63 -41.82 -16.24
CA SER A 412 29.25 -41.06 -17.44
C SER A 412 27.85 -41.21 -18.05
N SER A 413 27.57 -40.24 -18.94
CA SER A 413 26.93 -40.35 -20.28
C SER A 413 25.50 -40.84 -20.41
N LEU A 414 24.66 -40.04 -21.09
CA LEU A 414 23.75 -40.54 -22.12
C LEU A 414 23.38 -39.42 -23.11
N SER A 415 23.86 -39.59 -24.34
CA SER A 415 23.47 -38.91 -25.56
C SER A 415 22.21 -39.57 -26.15
N LEU A 416 21.25 -38.79 -26.66
CA LEU A 416 20.24 -39.30 -27.60
C LEU A 416 19.95 -38.28 -28.71
N ARG A 417 19.87 -38.83 -29.92
CA ARG A 417 19.90 -38.18 -31.23
C ARG A 417 18.54 -37.58 -31.65
N ARG A 418 18.69 -36.60 -32.52
CA ARG A 418 17.79 -36.00 -33.52
C ARG A 418 16.95 -37.03 -34.30
N ASN A 419 15.67 -36.71 -34.52
CA ASN A 419 14.91 -37.06 -35.72
C ASN A 419 13.89 -35.94 -35.97
N GLY A 420 13.82 -35.47 -37.22
CA GLY A 420 12.89 -34.44 -37.67
C GLY A 420 11.64 -35.03 -38.33
N ALA A 421 10.56 -34.27 -38.30
CA ALA A 421 9.51 -34.21 -39.32
C ALA A 421 8.63 -33.00 -38.96
N GLY A 422 8.29 -32.20 -39.97
CA GLY A 422 7.56 -30.95 -39.80
C GLY A 422 6.11 -31.14 -39.37
N SER A 423 5.59 -30.12 -38.69
CA SER A 423 4.20 -29.68 -38.66
C SER A 423 4.22 -28.29 -38.03
N GLN A 424 3.69 -27.29 -38.74
CA GLN A 424 3.38 -25.98 -38.15
C GLN A 424 2.49 -26.19 -36.92
N PRO A 425 2.73 -25.51 -35.78
CA PRO A 425 1.70 -25.38 -34.78
C PRO A 425 0.86 -24.13 -35.09
N ASP A 426 -0.41 -24.36 -35.43
CA ASP A 426 -1.46 -23.35 -35.30
C ASP A 426 -1.48 -22.77 -33.88
N LEU A 427 -1.69 -21.46 -33.78
CA LEU A 427 -1.98 -20.77 -32.51
C LEU A 427 -3.15 -21.44 -31.78
N PRO A 428 -3.03 -21.79 -30.49
CA PRO A 428 -4.20 -22.16 -29.71
C PRO A 428 -5.08 -20.92 -29.55
N SER A 429 -6.29 -21.02 -30.09
CA SER A 429 -7.39 -20.10 -29.91
C SER A 429 -7.55 -19.64 -28.46
N GLN A 430 -7.78 -18.33 -28.31
CA GLN A 430 -8.08 -17.59 -27.10
C GLN A 430 -8.98 -18.38 -26.12
N GLN A 431 -8.38 -19.00 -25.11
CA GLN A 431 -8.97 -19.41 -23.82
C GLN A 431 -8.03 -20.42 -23.16
N SER A 432 -7.08 -19.98 -22.33
CA SER A 432 -6.51 -20.82 -21.24
C SER A 432 -5.35 -20.21 -20.44
N VAL A 433 -4.79 -19.05 -20.78
CA VAL A 433 -3.54 -18.58 -20.13
C VAL A 433 -3.75 -17.64 -18.93
N LEU A 434 -4.97 -17.52 -18.38
CA LEU A 434 -5.22 -16.73 -17.17
C LEU A 434 -6.16 -17.46 -16.19
N ASN A 435 -5.68 -18.57 -15.64
CA ASN A 435 -6.15 -19.10 -14.35
C ASN A 435 -4.97 -19.29 -13.41
#